data_AF-A0A524M4H6-F1
#
_entry.id   AF-A0A524M4H6-F1
#
_cell.length_a   1.000
_cell.length_b   1.000
_cell.length_c   1.000
_cell.angle_alpha   90.00
_cell.angle_beta   90.00
_cell.angle_gamma   90.00
#
_symmetry.space_group_name_H-M   'P 1'
#
loop_
_entity.id
_entity.type
_entity.pdbx_description
1 polymer ?
#
loop_
_entity_poly.entity_id
_entity_poly.type
_entity_poly.pdbx_seq_one_letter_code
_entity_poly.pdbx_strand_id
1 'polypeptide(L)'
;MILSAYLDGEVPDRFVSQMETAIQNNPEVRREYEEMKALRDRLSRAPMPDIAESAQRVWMSLRGQGLESRPTHLWRRELRLPLPAVAAAAAVLVTVIGVLIWSFMPSRATPAQKYLANSAGVDVTIRVDGTEMEDVLQWLASQNMLGEINIQLPEQRFELVGETVFVKPVVLGGE
;
A
#
# COMPACT_ATOMS: atom_id res chain seq x y z
N MET A 1 -11.12 10.74 2.97
CA MET A 1 -11.54 9.47 3.61
C MET A 1 -11.70 9.56 5.14
N ILE A 2 -11.01 10.44 5.87
CA ILE A 2 -11.19 10.51 7.34
C ILE A 2 -12.51 11.16 7.79
N LEU A 3 -13.10 12.04 6.95
CA LEU A 3 -14.39 12.68 7.25
C LEU A 3 -15.58 11.70 7.25
N SER A 4 -15.56 10.63 6.43
CA SER A 4 -16.61 9.60 6.48
C SER A 4 -16.55 8.85 7.81
N ALA A 5 -15.36 8.38 8.20
CA ALA A 5 -15.17 7.71 9.48
C ALA A 5 -15.59 8.60 10.66
N TYR A 6 -15.35 9.92 10.57
CA TYR A 6 -15.82 10.87 11.57
C TYR A 6 -17.35 10.98 11.61
N LEU A 7 -18.00 11.03 10.44
CA LEU A 7 -19.47 11.06 10.34
C LEU A 7 -20.13 9.75 10.82
N ASP A 8 -19.44 8.63 10.69
CA ASP A 8 -19.89 7.30 11.13
C ASP A 8 -19.55 7.02 12.61
N GLY A 9 -18.79 7.91 13.25
CA GLY A 9 -18.39 7.76 14.66
C GLY A 9 -17.26 6.75 14.90
N GLU A 10 -16.52 6.38 13.85
CA GLU A 10 -15.43 5.40 13.91
C GLU A 10 -14.05 6.04 14.24
N VAL A 11 -13.99 7.37 14.33
CA VAL A 11 -12.76 8.09 14.67
C VAL A 11 -12.48 7.99 16.18
N PRO A 12 -11.28 7.54 16.60
CA PRO A 12 -10.91 7.50 18.02
C PRO A 12 -10.97 8.88 18.68
N ASP A 13 -11.43 8.95 19.93
CA ASP A 13 -11.65 10.20 20.70
C ASP A 13 -10.47 11.19 20.66
N ARG A 14 -9.23 10.67 20.68
CA ARG A 14 -7.99 11.48 20.61
C ARG A 14 -7.87 12.35 19.35
N PHE A 15 -8.60 12.02 18.29
CA PHE A 15 -8.58 12.74 17.01
C PHE A 15 -9.82 13.61 16.78
N VAL A 16 -10.86 13.50 17.61
CA VAL A 16 -12.12 14.25 17.46
C VAL A 16 -11.86 15.76 17.50
N SER A 17 -11.10 16.24 18.49
CA SER A 17 -10.79 17.68 18.60
C SER A 17 -10.00 18.21 17.40
N GLN A 18 -9.13 17.40 16.81
CA GLN A 18 -8.39 17.79 15.60
C GLN A 18 -9.33 17.88 14.39
N MET A 19 -10.29 16.95 14.27
CA MET A 19 -11.31 16.98 13.22
C MET A 19 -12.23 18.19 13.34
N GLU A 20 -12.72 18.49 14.54
CA GLU A 20 -13.55 19.68 14.80
C GLU A 20 -12.79 20.97 14.46
N THR A 21 -11.52 21.06 14.86
CA THR A 21 -10.64 22.18 14.53
C THR A 21 -10.45 22.31 13.02
N ALA A 22 -10.26 21.20 12.30
CA ALA A 22 -10.10 21.20 10.85
C ALA A 22 -11.39 21.65 10.13
N ILE A 23 -12.56 21.19 10.57
CA ILE A 23 -13.87 21.59 10.03
C ILE A 23 -14.15 23.09 10.30
N GLN A 24 -13.71 23.60 11.45
CA GLN A 24 -13.86 25.01 11.80
C GLN A 24 -12.87 25.91 11.04
N ASN A 25 -11.62 25.50 10.86
CA ASN A 25 -10.59 26.41 10.34
C ASN A 25 -10.34 26.27 8.84
N ASN A 26 -10.77 25.18 8.21
CA ASN A 26 -10.59 24.95 6.78
C ASN A 26 -11.95 24.96 6.02
N PRO A 27 -12.22 25.96 5.16
CA PRO A 27 -13.46 26.04 4.39
C PRO A 27 -13.69 24.87 3.43
N GLU A 28 -12.64 24.29 2.86
CA GLU A 28 -12.76 23.15 1.93
C GLU A 28 -13.21 21.89 2.67
N VAL A 29 -12.58 21.62 3.82
CA VAL A 29 -12.94 20.51 4.71
C VAL A 29 -14.37 20.65 5.21
N ARG A 30 -14.78 21.88 5.56
CA ARG A 30 -16.16 22.16 5.96
C ARG A 30 -17.15 21.88 4.84
N ARG A 31 -16.84 22.30 3.61
CA ARG A 31 -17.72 22.05 2.46
C ARG A 31 -17.88 20.54 2.21
N GLU A 32 -16.77 19.79 2.20
CA GLU A 32 -16.80 18.34 2.03
C GLU A 32 -17.62 17.67 3.16
N TYR A 33 -17.45 18.10 4.41
CA TYR A 33 -18.24 17.63 5.55
C TYR A 33 -19.74 17.83 5.35
N GLU A 34 -20.16 19.04 4.96
CA GLU A 34 -21.57 19.37 4.76
C GLU A 34 -22.18 18.61 3.58
N GLU A 35 -21.43 18.41 2.50
CA GLU A 35 -21.88 17.59 1.35
C GLU A 35 -22.13 16.14 1.77
N MET A 36 -21.20 15.53 2.50
CA MET A 36 -21.33 14.16 2.99
C MET A 36 -22.47 14.02 4.01
N LYS A 37 -22.62 14.98 4.91
CA LYS A 37 -23.72 15.03 5.88
C LYS A 37 -25.07 15.14 5.18
N ALA A 38 -25.20 16.03 4.18
CA ALA A 38 -26.42 16.17 3.40
C ALA A 38 -26.77 14.89 2.63
N LEU A 39 -25.77 14.19 2.09
CA LEU A 39 -25.97 12.90 1.44
C LEU A 39 -26.47 11.84 2.43
N ARG A 40 -25.83 11.72 3.61
CA ARG A 40 -26.25 10.79 4.68
C ARG A 40 -27.69 11.05 5.13
N ASP A 41 -28.05 12.32 5.29
CA ASP A 41 -29.40 12.72 5.69
C ASP A 41 -30.44 12.40 4.61
N ARG A 42 -30.08 12.47 3.33
CA ARG A 42 -30.95 12.05 2.22
C ARG A 42 -31.12 10.53 2.18
N LEU A 43 -30.04 9.78 2.36
CA LEU A 43 -30.06 8.32 2.34
C LEU A 43 -30.83 7.75 3.54
N SER A 44 -30.67 8.33 4.73
CA SER A 44 -31.39 7.89 5.94
C SER A 44 -32.89 8.17 5.88
N ARG A 45 -33.32 9.15 5.09
CA ARG A 45 -34.75 9.45 4.85
C ARG A 45 -35.32 8.71 3.64
N ALA A 46 -34.49 8.04 2.85
CA ALA A 46 -34.97 7.29 1.71
C ALA A 46 -35.88 6.15 2.20
N PRO A 47 -37.03 5.92 1.56
CA PRO A 47 -37.87 4.78 1.91
C PRO A 47 -37.08 3.50 1.71
N MET A 48 -37.11 2.62 2.72
CA MET A 48 -36.53 1.29 2.62
C MET A 48 -37.17 0.58 1.41
N PRO A 49 -36.39 0.15 0.41
CA PRO A 49 -36.96 -0.55 -0.73
C PRO A 49 -37.54 -1.89 -0.27
N ASP A 50 -38.65 -2.31 -0.89
CA ASP A 50 -39.18 -3.65 -0.65
C ASP A 50 -38.19 -4.70 -1.17
N ILE A 51 -37.54 -5.39 -0.23
CA ILE A 51 -36.56 -6.42 -0.51
C ILE A 51 -37.20 -7.60 -1.26
N ALA A 52 -38.46 -7.92 -0.95
CA ALA A 52 -39.16 -9.02 -1.61
C ALA A 52 -39.46 -8.69 -3.08
N GLU A 53 -39.93 -7.48 -3.36
CA GLU A 53 -40.22 -7.04 -4.72
C GLU A 53 -38.93 -6.92 -5.57
N SER A 54 -37.86 -6.39 -4.99
CA SER A 54 -36.56 -6.28 -5.66
C SER A 54 -35.93 -7.65 -5.92
N ALA A 55 -35.97 -8.58 -4.95
CA ALA A 55 -35.50 -9.95 -5.13
C ALA A 55 -36.29 -10.68 -6.21
N GLN A 56 -37.62 -10.51 -6.25
CA GLN A 56 -38.47 -11.13 -7.26
C GLN A 56 -38.16 -10.61 -8.66
N ARG A 57 -37.93 -9.30 -8.83
CA ARG A 57 -37.51 -8.71 -10.11
C ARG A 57 -36.17 -9.26 -10.59
N VAL A 58 -35.17 -9.35 -9.71
CA VAL A 58 -33.87 -9.95 -10.03
C VAL A 58 -34.03 -11.42 -10.42
N TRP A 59 -34.83 -12.19 -9.66
CA TRP A 59 -35.11 -13.58 -9.97
C TRP A 59 -35.76 -13.77 -11.34
N MET A 60 -36.74 -12.92 -11.70
CA MET A 60 -37.36 -12.94 -13.02
C MET A 60 -36.37 -12.59 -14.13
N SER A 61 -35.47 -11.62 -13.92
CA SER A 61 -34.42 -11.28 -14.90
C SER A 61 -33.43 -12.43 -15.11
N LEU A 62 -33.03 -13.13 -14.05
CA LEU A 62 -32.14 -14.29 -14.14
C LEU A 62 -32.80 -15.48 -14.85
N ARG A 63 -34.10 -15.69 -14.59
CA ARG A 63 -34.87 -16.76 -15.25
C ARG A 63 -35.10 -16.48 -16.74
N GLY A 64 -35.37 -15.22 -17.09
CA GLY A 64 -35.56 -14.76 -18.47
C GLY A 64 -34.27 -14.70 -19.30
N GLN A 65 -33.11 -14.58 -18.66
CA GLN A 65 -31.80 -14.61 -19.32
C GLN A 65 -31.31 -16.02 -19.70
N GLY A 66 -32.16 -17.04 -19.54
CA GLY A 66 -31.88 -18.36 -20.09
C GLY A 66 -30.68 -19.03 -19.43
N LEU A 67 -30.90 -19.56 -18.22
CA LEU A 67 -30.13 -20.71 -17.72
C LEU A 67 -30.25 -21.96 -18.65
N GLU A 68 -30.98 -21.85 -19.76
CA GLU A 68 -31.05 -22.83 -20.85
C GLU A 68 -29.96 -22.68 -21.92
N SER A 69 -29.12 -21.64 -21.89
CA SER A 69 -27.89 -21.64 -22.70
C SER A 69 -26.82 -22.48 -22.03
N ARG A 70 -27.05 -23.80 -21.98
CA ARG A 70 -26.00 -24.79 -21.80
C ARG A 70 -25.02 -24.57 -22.95
N PRO A 71 -23.73 -24.23 -22.72
CA PRO A 71 -22.78 -24.09 -23.82
C PRO A 71 -22.64 -25.46 -24.49
N THR A 72 -23.27 -25.65 -25.64
CA THR A 72 -23.13 -26.85 -26.43
C THR A 72 -21.71 -26.89 -26.98
N HIS A 73 -20.85 -27.64 -26.29
CA HIS A 73 -19.89 -28.55 -26.92
C HIS A 73 -18.88 -27.95 -27.91
N LEU A 74 -18.39 -26.74 -27.65
CA LEU A 74 -17.26 -26.16 -28.41
C LEU A 74 -15.90 -26.82 -28.08
N TRP A 75 -15.83 -27.59 -26.99
CA TRP A 75 -14.60 -28.23 -26.52
C TRP A 75 -14.23 -29.56 -27.22
N ARG A 76 -15.09 -30.11 -28.08
CA ARG A 76 -14.74 -31.33 -28.86
C ARG A 76 -14.67 -31.10 -30.37
N ARG A 77 -14.43 -29.87 -30.80
CA ARG A 77 -14.19 -29.61 -32.22
C ARG A 77 -12.70 -29.79 -32.51
N GLU A 78 -12.33 -30.98 -32.99
CA GLU A 78 -10.98 -31.26 -33.49
C GLU A 78 -10.73 -30.44 -34.77
N LEU A 79 -10.22 -29.22 -34.60
CA LEU A 79 -9.76 -28.37 -35.69
C LEU A 79 -8.38 -28.84 -36.13
N ARG A 80 -8.32 -29.58 -37.24
CA ARG A 80 -7.07 -29.94 -37.92
C ARG A 80 -6.51 -28.72 -38.63
N LEU A 81 -5.76 -27.90 -37.90
CA LEU A 81 -5.07 -26.74 -38.45
C LEU A 81 -3.71 -27.16 -39.01
N PRO A 82 -3.30 -26.65 -40.19
CA PRO A 82 -1.96 -26.87 -40.69
C PRO A 82 -0.94 -26.23 -39.72
N LEU A 83 0.08 -27.01 -39.32
CA LEU A 83 1.17 -26.59 -38.43
C LEU A 83 1.72 -25.16 -38.67
N PRO A 84 1.95 -24.71 -39.91
CA PRO A 84 2.44 -23.33 -40.14
C PRO A 84 1.47 -22.24 -39.69
N ALA A 85 0.16 -22.47 -39.75
CA ALA A 85 -0.84 -21.50 -39.31
C ALA A 85 -0.88 -21.37 -37.78
N VAL A 86 -0.66 -22.48 -37.06
CA VAL A 86 -0.59 -22.49 -35.59
C VAL A 86 0.64 -21.73 -35.12
N ALA A 87 1.79 -21.95 -35.76
CA ALA A 87 3.03 -21.24 -35.42
C ALA A 87 2.91 -19.73 -35.65
N ALA A 88 2.32 -19.31 -36.76
CA ALA A 88 2.08 -17.89 -37.05
C ALA A 88 1.14 -17.24 -36.03
N ALA A 89 0.03 -17.90 -35.70
CA ALA A 89 -0.93 -17.39 -34.72
C ALA A 89 -0.33 -17.30 -33.31
N ALA A 90 0.46 -18.30 -32.89
CA ALA A 90 1.16 -18.29 -31.62
C ALA A 90 2.20 -17.16 -31.54
N ALA A 91 2.96 -16.93 -32.62
CA ALA A 91 3.93 -15.84 -32.67
C ALA A 91 3.25 -14.47 -32.52
N VAL A 92 2.13 -14.24 -33.21
CA VAL A 92 1.36 -13.00 -33.08
C VAL A 92 0.79 -12.83 -31.67
N LEU A 93 0.30 -13.90 -31.05
CA LEU A 93 -0.21 -13.84 -29.69
C LEU A 93 0.90 -13.47 -28.69
N VAL A 94 2.07 -14.10 -28.81
CA VAL A 94 3.22 -13.82 -27.93
C VAL A 94 3.72 -12.39 -28.10
N THR A 95 3.76 -11.86 -29.33
CA THR A 95 4.17 -10.47 -29.54
C THR A 95 3.17 -9.47 -28.98
N VAL A 96 1.86 -9.69 -29.18
CA VAL A 96 0.81 -8.82 -28.63
C VAL A 96 0.84 -8.85 -27.10
N ILE A 97 0.94 -10.04 -26.49
CA ILE A 97 1.03 -10.18 -25.03
C ILE A 97 2.31 -9.52 -24.50
N GLY A 98 3.46 -9.72 -25.17
CA GLY A 98 4.73 -9.10 -24.78
C GLY A 98 4.68 -7.57 -24.84
N VAL A 99 4.07 -7.00 -25.89
CA VAL A 99 3.88 -5.55 -26.03
C VAL A 99 2.94 -5.00 -24.96
N LEU A 100 1.84 -5.70 -24.67
CA LEU A 100 0.92 -5.31 -23.59
C LEU A 100 1.62 -5.35 -22.23
N ILE A 101 2.31 -6.44 -21.91
CA ILE A 101 3.05 -6.56 -20.65
C ILE A 101 4.09 -5.45 -20.54
N TRP A 102 4.83 -5.16 -21.59
CA TRP A 102 5.83 -4.09 -21.59
C TRP A 102 5.22 -2.69 -21.43
N SER A 103 4.09 -2.42 -22.10
CA SER A 103 3.39 -1.13 -22.03
C SER A 103 2.69 -0.89 -20.70
N PHE A 104 2.26 -1.95 -20.01
CA PHE A 104 1.60 -1.87 -18.70
C PHE A 104 2.53 -2.19 -17.53
N MET A 105 3.80 -2.52 -17.80
CA MET A 105 4.79 -2.68 -16.74
C MET A 105 5.01 -1.31 -16.11
N PRO A 106 4.73 -1.12 -14.82
CA PRO A 106 5.06 0.13 -14.16
C PRO A 106 6.57 0.30 -14.31
N SER A 107 7.00 1.40 -14.94
CA SER A 107 8.40 1.80 -14.88
C SER A 107 8.76 1.77 -13.41
N ARG A 108 9.69 0.89 -13.03
CA ARG A 108 10.32 0.93 -11.71
C ARG A 108 11.17 2.20 -11.68
N ALA A 109 10.50 3.35 -11.62
CA ALA A 109 11.09 4.55 -11.09
C ALA A 109 11.39 4.18 -9.64
N THR A 110 12.67 3.95 -9.36
CA THR A 110 13.18 3.71 -8.03
C THR A 110 12.57 4.77 -7.12
N PRO A 111 11.76 4.40 -6.12
CA PRO A 111 11.06 5.37 -5.29
C PRO A 111 12.03 6.34 -4.61
N ALA A 112 13.29 5.93 -4.42
CA ALA A 112 14.38 6.73 -3.87
C ALA A 112 14.56 8.11 -4.53
N GLN A 113 14.39 8.23 -5.85
CA GLN A 113 14.66 9.51 -6.54
C GLN A 113 13.55 10.55 -6.32
N LYS A 114 12.30 10.11 -6.11
CA LYS A 114 11.19 11.01 -5.78
C LYS A 114 11.23 11.51 -4.33
N TYR A 115 11.80 10.72 -3.42
CA TYR A 115 12.03 11.18 -2.04
C TYR A 115 13.25 12.10 -1.93
N LEU A 116 14.30 11.87 -2.72
CA LEU A 116 15.52 12.70 -2.73
C LEU A 116 15.34 14.07 -3.42
N ALA A 117 14.50 14.16 -4.45
CA ALA A 117 14.22 15.44 -5.11
C ALA A 117 13.45 16.43 -4.21
N ASN A 118 12.81 15.93 -3.14
CA ASN A 118 12.10 16.74 -2.14
C ASN A 118 12.83 16.81 -0.79
N SER A 119 14.04 16.24 -0.67
CA SER A 119 14.78 16.14 0.60
C SER A 119 15.82 17.25 0.78
N ALA A 120 15.45 18.51 0.55
CA ALA A 120 16.16 19.60 1.20
C ALA A 120 15.78 19.56 2.71
N GLY A 121 16.45 18.71 3.48
CA GLY A 121 16.34 18.67 4.94
C GLY A 121 15.53 17.51 5.55
N VAL A 122 15.62 16.30 5.01
CA VAL A 122 15.10 15.11 5.71
C VAL A 122 16.21 14.53 6.59
N ASP A 123 16.12 14.80 7.88
CA ASP A 123 16.91 14.12 8.92
C ASP A 123 16.31 12.73 9.14
N VAL A 124 17.06 11.68 8.80
CA VAL A 124 16.60 10.29 8.89
C VAL A 124 17.20 9.66 10.14
N THR A 125 16.43 9.65 11.24
CA THR A 125 16.79 8.93 12.46
C THR A 125 16.43 7.45 12.33
N ILE A 126 17.42 6.62 11.99
CA ILE A 126 17.27 5.15 11.95
C ILE A 126 17.50 4.61 13.36
N ARG A 127 16.45 4.09 14.01
CA ARG A 127 16.59 3.31 15.24
C ARG A 127 16.99 1.88 14.86
N VAL A 128 18.20 1.48 15.24
CA VAL A 128 18.72 0.12 15.04
C VAL A 128 18.74 -0.57 16.40
N ASP A 129 17.94 -1.61 16.54
CA ASP A 129 18.00 -2.51 17.69
C ASP A 129 19.24 -3.40 17.56
N GLY A 130 19.98 -3.58 18.66
CA GLY A 130 21.43 -3.86 18.70
C GLY A 130 21.96 -5.18 18.12
N THR A 131 21.21 -5.91 17.29
CA THR A 131 21.66 -7.16 16.66
C THR A 131 22.04 -7.04 15.19
N GLU A 132 21.80 -5.88 14.54
CA GLU A 132 21.97 -5.73 13.08
C GLU A 132 22.91 -4.57 12.69
N MET A 133 23.78 -4.11 13.61
CA MET A 133 24.67 -2.97 13.36
C MET A 133 25.68 -3.23 12.23
N GLU A 134 26.30 -4.41 12.20
CA GLU A 134 27.22 -4.81 11.13
C GLU A 134 26.57 -4.79 9.74
N ASP A 135 25.32 -5.24 9.63
CA ASP A 135 24.59 -5.28 8.35
C ASP A 135 24.25 -3.86 7.88
N VAL A 136 23.93 -2.96 8.81
CA VAL A 136 23.69 -1.53 8.51
C VAL A 136 24.98 -0.85 8.06
N LEU A 137 26.11 -1.12 8.71
CA LEU A 137 27.41 -0.57 8.32
C LEU A 137 27.87 -1.09 6.95
N GLN A 138 27.66 -2.38 6.67
CA GLN A 138 27.96 -2.98 5.37
C GLN A 138 27.07 -2.40 4.25
N TRP A 139 25.78 -2.16 4.55
CA TRP A 139 24.87 -1.49 3.63
C TRP A 139 25.28 -0.03 3.36
N LEU A 140 25.60 0.74 4.39
CA LEU A 140 26.06 2.14 4.23
C LEU A 140 27.36 2.24 3.42
N ALA A 141 28.32 1.34 3.68
CA ALA A 141 29.58 1.27 2.93
C ALA A 141 29.36 0.92 1.44
N SER A 142 28.37 0.06 1.15
CA SER A 142 28.03 -0.31 -0.23
C SER A 142 27.38 0.83 -1.04
N GLN A 143 26.78 1.82 -0.36
CA GLN A 143 26.02 2.89 -1.01
C GLN A 143 26.84 4.15 -1.34
N ASN A 144 28.16 4.15 -1.09
CA ASN A 144 29.06 5.27 -1.38
C ASN A 144 28.47 6.64 -0.94
N MET A 145 27.79 6.65 0.21
CA MET A 145 27.14 7.84 0.75
C MET A 145 28.18 8.71 1.49
N LEU A 146 28.66 9.74 0.80
CA LEU A 146 29.39 10.86 1.41
C LEU A 146 28.37 11.80 2.07
N GLY A 147 27.91 11.45 3.26
CA GLY A 147 27.05 12.30 4.09
C GLY A 147 27.47 12.20 5.55
N GLU A 148 27.56 13.35 6.22
CA GLU A 148 27.90 13.43 7.65
C GLU A 148 26.73 12.87 8.48
N ILE A 149 26.91 11.68 9.08
CA ILE A 149 25.90 11.05 9.92
C ILE A 149 26.13 11.49 11.36
N ASN A 150 25.25 12.35 11.88
CA ASN A 150 25.29 12.78 13.27
C ASN A 150 24.46 11.83 14.14
N ILE A 151 25.11 10.85 14.76
CA ILE A 151 24.44 9.86 15.62
C ILE A 151 24.26 10.46 17.01
N GLN A 152 23.05 10.91 17.34
CA GLN A 152 22.69 11.25 18.71
C GLN A 152 22.26 10.00 19.46
N LEU A 153 23.09 9.54 20.39
CA LEU A 153 22.68 8.50 21.33
C LEU A 153 21.65 9.09 22.31
N PRO A 154 20.54 8.38 22.59
CA PRO A 154 19.61 8.80 23.63
C PRO A 154 20.29 8.75 25.00
N GLU A 155 19.94 9.69 25.87
CA GLU A 155 20.30 9.65 27.30
C GLU A 155 19.57 8.48 27.99
N GLN A 156 20.01 7.26 27.71
CA GLN A 156 19.64 6.12 28.54
C GLN A 156 20.53 6.15 29.78
N ARG A 157 19.90 6.22 30.95
CA ARG A 157 20.59 5.93 32.21
C ARG A 157 21.08 4.49 32.12
N PHE A 158 22.39 4.31 31.97
CA PHE A 158 23.02 3.01 32.09
C PHE A 158 22.88 2.58 33.56
N GLU A 159 21.84 1.81 33.86
CA GLU A 159 21.81 1.00 35.08
C GLU A 159 22.67 -0.23 34.80
N LEU A 160 23.95 -0.13 35.18
CA LEU A 160 24.92 -1.23 35.10
C LEU A 160 24.46 -2.34 36.05
N VAL A 161 23.61 -3.25 35.56
CA VAL A 161 23.30 -4.51 36.26
C VAL A 161 24.26 -5.57 35.74
N GLY A 162 25.44 -5.63 36.34
CA GLY A 162 26.48 -6.62 36.07
C GLY A 162 27.72 -6.35 36.92
N GLU A 163 28.30 -7.41 37.49
CA GLU A 163 29.51 -7.32 38.30
C GLU A 163 30.72 -6.99 37.41
N THR A 164 31.43 -5.91 37.73
CA THR A 164 32.59 -5.42 36.98
C THR A 164 33.77 -6.38 37.17
N VAL A 165 34.09 -7.15 36.13
CA VAL A 165 35.31 -7.96 36.10
C VAL A 165 36.45 -7.15 35.49
N PHE A 166 37.43 -6.78 36.31
CA PHE A 166 38.66 -6.15 35.83
C PHE A 166 39.53 -7.18 35.10
N VAL A 167 39.65 -7.04 33.78
CA VAL A 167 40.63 -7.80 33.00
C VAL A 167 41.94 -7.00 33.00
N LYS A 168 43.00 -7.60 33.54
CA LYS A 168 44.33 -7.01 33.55
C LYS A 168 44.88 -6.94 32.11
N PRO A 169 45.36 -5.77 31.63
CA PRO A 169 45.95 -5.70 30.31
C PRO A 169 47.22 -6.55 30.26
N VAL A 170 47.31 -7.43 29.27
CA VAL A 170 48.55 -8.11 28.90
C VAL A 170 49.47 -7.05 28.30
N VAL A 171 50.52 -6.69 29.04
CA VAL A 171 51.61 -5.86 28.53
C VAL A 171 52.44 -6.75 27.61
N LEU A 172 52.26 -6.60 26.30
CA LEU A 172 53.23 -7.08 25.35
C LEU A 172 54.37 -6.04 25.31
N GLY A 173 55.42 -6.28 26.11
CA GLY A 173 56.76 -5.81 25.75
C GLY A 173 57.12 -6.46 24.41
N GLY A 174 57.60 -5.74 23.40
CA GLY A 174 58.75 -4.86 23.50
C GLY A 174 59.98 -5.71 23.25
N GLU A 175 60.31 -5.91 21.97
CA GLU A 175 61.64 -6.02 21.35
C GLU A 175 61.49 -5.89 19.82
#